data_AF-A0A377N5U9-F1
#
_entry.id   AF-A0A377N5U9-F1
#
_cell.length_a   1.000
_cell.length_b   1.000
_cell.length_c   1.000
_cell.angle_alpha   90.00
_cell.angle_beta   90.00
_cell.angle_gamma   90.00
#
_symmetry.space_group_name_H-M   'P 1'
#
loop_
_entity.id
_entity.type
_entity.pdbx_description
1 polymer ?
#
loop_
_entity_poly.entity_id
_entity_poly.type
_entity_poly.pdbx_seq_one_letter_code
_entity_poly.pdbx_strand_id
1 'polypeptide(L)' 'MAQEMIDHGSLTRLNEAGVVSQVSVIAQHGGWTIMIKYGVSQAALMAQRSGKVRVFKPV' A
#
# COMPACT_ATOMS: atom_id res chain seq x y z
N MET A 1 -4.15 5.91 -15.25
CA MET A 1 -3.74 6.81 -14.15
C MET A 1 -2.74 6.05 -13.30
N ALA A 2 -1.58 6.62 -12.99
CA ALA A 2 -0.58 5.95 -12.15
C ALA A 2 -1.02 6.02 -10.69
N GLN A 3 -1.09 4.88 -10.01
CA GLN A 3 -1.41 4.82 -8.59
C GLN A 3 -0.17 5.13 -7.78
N GLU A 4 -0.25 6.06 -6.83
CA GLU A 4 0.85 6.37 -5.91
C GLU A 4 1.24 5.08 -5.16
N MET A 5 2.54 4.87 -4.97
CA MET A 5 3.07 3.68 -4.30
C MET A 5 4.04 4.09 -3.20
N ILE A 6 3.95 3.41 -2.07
CA ILE A 6 4.89 3.56 -0.96
C ILE A 6 5.53 2.22 -0.64
N ASP A 7 6.82 2.21 -0.33
CA ASP A 7 7.47 1.02 0.22
C ASP A 7 7.15 0.84 1.71
N HIS A 8 7.60 -0.28 2.26
CA HIS A 8 7.42 -0.59 3.67
C HIS A 8 8.12 0.43 4.59
N GLY A 9 9.27 0.99 4.21
CA GLY A 9 9.97 1.97 5.05
C GLY A 9 9.20 3.28 5.16
N SER A 10 8.63 3.72 4.04
CA SER A 10 7.76 4.89 3.96
C SER A 10 6.48 4.67 4.77
N LEU A 11 5.87 3.48 4.66
CA LEU A 11 4.72 3.10 5.49
C LEU A 11 5.05 3.13 6.99
N THR A 12 6.19 2.58 7.40
CA THR A 12 6.63 2.61 8.81
C THR A 12 6.74 4.05 9.32
N ARG A 13 7.39 4.95 8.56
CA ARG A 13 7.51 6.37 8.93
C ARG A 13 6.17 7.08 9.03
N LEU A 14 5.25 6.82 8.08
CA LEU A 14 3.90 7.39 8.11
C LEU A 14 3.11 6.91 9.34
N ASN A 15 3.27 5.64 9.72
CA ASN A 15 2.64 5.09 10.92
C ASN A 15 3.22 5.70 12.20
N GLU A 16 4.55 5.80 12.29
CA GLU A 16 5.24 6.42 13.43
C GLU A 16 4.87 7.90 13.60
N ALA A 17 4.67 8.61 12.48
CA ALA A 17 4.18 9.99 12.49
C ALA A 17 2.68 10.12 12.82
N GLY A 18 1.94 9.02 12.95
CA GLY A 18 0.51 9.01 13.28
C GLY A 18 -0.40 9.54 12.16
N VAL A 19 0.07 9.58 10.92
CA VAL A 19 -0.69 10.17 9.79
C VAL A 19 -1.48 9.15 8.97
N VAL A 20 -1.31 7.86 9.23
CA VAL A 20 -2.10 6.79 8.60
C VAL A 20 -3.52 6.81 9.17
N SER A 21 -4.50 7.10 8.34
CA SER A 21 -5.91 7.19 8.74
C SER A 21 -6.72 5.94 8.39
N GLN A 22 -6.29 5.16 7.40
CA GLN A 22 -6.98 3.94 7.00
C GLN A 22 -6.02 2.98 6.30
N VAL A 23 -6.23 1.68 6.54
CA VAL A 23 -5.64 0.59 5.76
C VAL A 23 -6.77 -0.28 5.23
N SER A 24 -6.75 -0.57 3.93
CA SER A 24 -7.79 -1.37 3.26
C SER A 24 -7.16 -2.49 2.45
N VAL A 25 -7.78 -3.67 2.51
CA VAL A 25 -7.41 -4.82 1.67
C VAL A 25 -8.38 -4.85 0.49
N ILE A 26 -7.85 -4.75 -0.72
CA ILE A 26 -8.64 -4.70 -1.95
C ILE A 26 -8.41 -6.00 -2.72
N ALA A 27 -9.48 -6.76 -2.93
CA ALA A 27 -9.45 -7.94 -3.78
C ALA A 27 -9.27 -7.54 -5.25
N GLN A 28 -8.44 -8.28 -5.98
CA GLN A 28 -8.21 -8.08 -7.40
C GLN A 28 -7.86 -9.40 -8.09
N HIS A 29 -7.73 -9.36 -9.42
CA HIS A 29 -7.27 -10.54 -10.16
C HIS A 29 -5.88 -10.99 -9.68
N GLY A 30 -5.75 -12.28 -9.35
CA GLY A 30 -4.49 -12.88 -8.88
C GLY A 30 -4.19 -12.67 -7.38
N GLY A 31 -5.10 -12.08 -6.61
CA GLY A 31 -4.98 -11.98 -5.15
C GLY A 31 -5.53 -10.70 -4.56
N TRP A 32 -4.81 -10.09 -3.64
CA TRP A 32 -5.23 -8.85 -2.98
C TRP A 32 -4.08 -7.87 -2.81
N THR A 33 -4.41 -6.59 -2.71
CA THR A 33 -3.45 -5.50 -2.48
C THR A 33 -3.80 -4.73 -1.21
N ILE A 34 -2.83 -4.00 -0.69
CA ILE A 34 -3.03 -3.12 0.46
C ILE A 34 -3.02 -1.67 -0.04
N MET A 35 -4.09 -0.96 0.29
CA MET A 35 -4.21 0.48 0.13
C MET A 35 -4.10 1.19 1.47
N ILE A 36 -3.28 2.24 1.50
CA ILE A 36 -3.02 3.05 2.68
C ILE A 36 -3.51 4.46 2.40
N LYS A 37 -4.36 4.98 3.29
CA LYS A 37 -4.74 6.39 3.31
C LYS A 37 -3.94 7.11 4.38
N TYR A 38 -3.33 8.23 4.00
CA TYR A 38 -2.60 9.12 4.91
C TYR A 38 -2.92 10.57 4.56
N GLY A 39 -3.52 11.30 5.52
CA GLY A 39 -4.13 12.59 5.24
C GLY A 39 -5.18 12.52 4.13
N VAL A 40 -4.98 13.31 3.07
CA VAL A 40 -5.82 13.34 1.85
C VAL A 40 -5.30 12.43 0.73
N SER A 41 -4.13 11.81 0.92
CA SER A 41 -3.48 10.96 -0.07
C SER A 41 -3.80 9.48 0.14
N GLN A 42 -3.67 8.71 -0.93
CA GLN A 42 -3.85 7.28 -0.91
C GLN A 42 -2.80 6.59 -1.81
N ALA A 43 -2.12 5.59 -1.26
CA ALA A 43 -1.09 4.84 -1.99
C ALA A 43 -1.24 3.33 -1.82
N ALA A 44 -0.82 2.59 -2.84
CA ALA A 44 -0.64 1.15 -2.75
C ALA A 44 0.69 0.79 -2.10
N LEU A 45 0.74 -0.35 -1.40
CA LEU A 45 2.01 -0.89 -0.94
C LEU A 45 2.83 -1.44 -2.12
N MET A 46 4.10 -1.07 -2.18
CA MET A 46 5.03 -1.54 -3.21
C MET A 46 5.68 -2.87 -2.82
N ALA A 47 5.85 -3.77 -3.79
CA ALA A 47 6.63 -4.99 -3.64
C ALA A 47 8.13 -4.68 -3.75
N GLN A 48 8.87 -4.98 -2.67
CA GLN A 48 10.30 -4.68 -2.55
C GLN A 48 11.15 -5.13 -3.75
N ARG A 49 10.90 -6.33 -4.30
CA ARG A 49 11.73 -6.89 -5.39
C ARG A 49 11.39 -6.36 -6.78
N SER A 50 10.13 -5.96 -7.01
CA SER A 50 9.66 -5.63 -8.36
C SER A 50 9.42 -4.15 -8.59
N GLY A 51 9.33 -3.35 -7.53
CA GLY A 51 8.97 -1.93 -7.62
C GLY A 51 7.53 -1.68 -8.08
N LYS A 52 6.72 -2.74 -8.21
CA LYS A 52 5.30 -2.68 -8.60
C LYS A 52 4.39 -2.77 -7.39
N VAL A 53 3.10 -2.52 -7.58
CA VAL A 53 2.08 -2.77 -6.54
C VAL A 53 2.22 -4.20 -6.01
N ARG A 54 2.26 -4.34 -4.69
CA ARG A 54 2.37 -5.63 -4.03
C ARG A 54 1.04 -6.37 -4.09
N VAL A 55 1.03 -7.45 -4.86
CA VAL A 55 -0.07 -8.42 -4.90
C VAL A 55 0.28 -9.60 -4.01
N PHE A 56 -0.57 -9.87 -3.04
CA PHE A 56 -0.48 -11.03 -2.18
C PHE A 56 -1.34 -12.13 -2.78
N LYS A 57 -0.75 -13.30 -3.02
CA LYS A 57 -1.48 -14.44 -3.56
C LYS A 57 -2.51 -14.92 -2.51
N PRO A 58 -3.68 -15.40 -2.95
CA PRO A 58 -4.59 -16.12 -2.07
C PRO A 58 -3.87 -17.37 -1.54
N VAL A 59 -4.15 -17.71 -0.29
CA VAL A 59 -3.64 -18.93 0.38
C VAL A 59 -4.39 -20.15 -0.16
#